data_AF-V2ZG16-F1
#
_entry.id   AF-V2ZG16-F1
#
_cell.length_a   1.000
_cell.length_b   1.000
_cell.length_c   1.000
_cell.angle_alpha   90.00
_cell.angle_beta   90.00
_cell.angle_gamma   90.00
#
_symmetry.space_group_name_H-M   'P 1'
#
loop_
_entity.id
_entity.type
_entity.pdbx_description
1 polymer ?
#
loop_
_entity_poly.entity_id
_entity_poly.type
_entity_poly.pdbx_seq_one_letter_code
_entity_poly.pdbx_strand_id
1 'polypeptide(L)'
;MEIKVATRQCRDQAGVPRQFHYFLTVDEEEASRLLCENYGVRIAEDSGDNAVIPAITTSAARIDELMTLLVDHCVGPAGLADVVADWL
;
A
#
# COMPACT_ATOMS: atom_id res chain seq x y z
N MET A 1 -13.41 1.54 -1.25
CA MET A 1 -12.86 2.72 -1.96
C MET A 1 -11.35 2.54 -2.17
N GLU A 2 -10.78 3.12 -3.24
CA GLU A 2 -9.32 3.22 -3.40
C GLU A 2 -8.90 4.67 -3.71
N ILE A 3 -7.79 5.10 -3.12
CA ILE A 3 -7.26 6.47 -3.23
C ILE A 3 -5.81 6.37 -3.65
N LYS A 4 -5.45 7.03 -4.76
CA LYS A 4 -4.04 7.13 -5.17
C LYS A 4 -3.31 8.12 -4.27
N VAL A 5 -2.32 7.63 -3.55
CA VAL A 5 -1.57 8.40 -2.55
C VAL A 5 -0.35 9.04 -3.19
N ALA A 6 0.46 8.23 -3.85
CA ALA A 6 1.75 8.66 -4.35
C ALA A 6 2.18 7.84 -5.57
N THR A 7 3.19 8.35 -6.26
CA THR A 7 3.90 7.62 -7.31
C THR A 7 5.39 7.88 -7.13
N ARG A 8 6.20 6.82 -7.23
CA ARG A 8 7.65 6.90 -7.16
C ARG A 8 8.26 6.23 -8.37
N GLN A 9 9.32 6.83 -8.89
CA GLN A 9 10.15 6.24 -9.92
C GLN A 9 11.43 5.76 -9.25
N CYS A 10 11.67 4.46 -9.29
CA CYS A 10 12.82 3.82 -8.66
C CYS A 10 13.51 2.99 -9.74
N ARG A 11 14.85 2.94 -9.75
CA ARG A 11 15.58 2.12 -10.71
C ARG A 11 15.78 0.74 -10.11
N ASP A 12 15.41 -0.29 -10.87
CA ASP A 12 15.70 -1.66 -10.49
C ASP A 12 17.21 -1.94 -10.54
N GLN A 13 17.65 -3.10 -10.04
CA GLN A 13 19.05 -3.56 -10.11
C GLN A 13 19.60 -3.57 -11.55
N ALA A 14 18.74 -3.78 -12.55
CA ALA A 14 19.09 -3.71 -13.96
C ALA A 14 19.22 -2.27 -14.51
N GLY A 15 19.01 -1.22 -13.70
CA GLY A 15 19.02 0.19 -14.11
C GLY A 15 17.76 0.62 -14.86
N VAL A 16 16.77 -0.26 -15.01
CA VAL A 16 15.49 0.03 -15.66
C VAL A 16 14.66 0.91 -14.74
N PRO A 17 14.14 2.07 -15.20
CA PRO A 17 13.22 2.87 -14.41
C PRO A 17 11.91 2.10 -14.23
N ARG A 18 11.58 1.75 -12.98
CA ARG A 18 10.30 1.19 -12.57
C ARG A 18 9.48 2.31 -11.93
N GLN A 19 8.20 2.37 -12.28
CA GLN A 19 7.28 3.33 -11.70
C GLN A 19 6.30 2.57 -10.81
N PHE A 20 6.34 2.87 -9.52
CA PHE A 20 5.46 2.32 -8.51
C PHE A 20 4.38 3.31 -8.14
N HIS A 21 3.14 2.83 -8.13
CA HIS A 21 1.96 3.57 -7.78
C HIS A 21 1.39 3.02 -6.47
N TYR A 22 1.27 3.89 -5.48
CA TYR A 22 0.78 3.54 -4.15
C TYR A 22 -0.66 3.99 -4.02
N PHE A 23 -1.53 3.06 -3.65
CA PHE A 23 -2.95 3.25 -3.47
C PHE A 23 -3.34 2.81 -2.06
N LEU A 24 -4.12 3.63 -1.37
CA LEU A 24 -4.77 3.31 -0.12
C LEU A 24 -6.12 2.68 -0.45
N THR A 25 -6.41 1.50 0.04
CA THR A 25 -7.75 0.90 -0.04
C THR A 25 -8.46 1.09 1.28
N VAL A 26 -9.73 1.47 1.25
CA VAL A 26 -10.57 1.64 2.43
C VAL A 26 -11.82 0.81 2.22
N ASP A 27 -12.01 -0.21 3.03
CA ASP A 27 -13.20 -1.04 3.03
C ASP A 27 -14.08 -0.65 4.22
N GLU A 28 -15.33 -0.31 3.95
CA GLU A 28 -16.31 0.05 4.96
C GLU A 28 -17.13 -1.21 5.26
N GLU A 29 -16.77 -1.95 6.31
CA GLU A 29 -17.60 -3.07 6.77
C GLU A 29 -18.66 -2.54 7.75
N GLU A 30 -19.94 -2.78 7.45
CA GLU A 30 -21.07 -2.57 8.38
C GLU A 30 -21.05 -3.63 9.50
N ALA A 31 -19.97 -3.68 10.28
CA ALA A 31 -19.90 -4.48 11.49
C ALA A 31 -20.64 -3.74 12.63
N SER A 32 -21.97 -3.80 12.59
CA SER A 32 -22.88 -3.50 13.71
C SER A 32 -22.44 -2.37 14.65
N ARG A 33 -22.83 -1.12 14.30
CA ARG A 33 -22.77 0.10 15.14
C ARG A 33 -21.41 0.76 15.39
N LEU A 34 -20.32 0.20 14.87
CA LEU A 34 -19.01 0.86 14.84
C LEU A 34 -18.63 1.04 13.37
N LEU A 35 -18.58 2.28 12.89
CA LEU A 35 -18.01 2.60 11.58
C LEU A 35 -16.52 2.22 11.67
N CYS A 36 -16.17 1.06 11.13
CA CYS A 36 -14.81 0.56 11.14
C CYS A 36 -14.30 0.58 9.70
N GLU A 37 -13.47 1.57 9.41
CA GLU A 37 -12.80 1.68 8.12
C GLU A 37 -11.61 0.72 8.13
N ASN A 38 -11.69 -0.36 7.37
CA ASN A 38 -10.59 -1.28 7.15
C ASN A 38 -9.66 -0.70 6.10
N TYR A 39 -8.52 -0.18 6.54
CA TYR A 39 -7.50 0.34 5.65
C TYR A 39 -6.59 -0.79 5.16
N GLY A 40 -6.33 -0.79 3.87
CA GLY A 40 -5.35 -1.63 3.20
C GLY A 40 -4.49 -0.80 2.25
N VAL A 41 -3.52 -1.45 1.63
CA VAL A 41 -2.67 -0.81 0.63
C VAL A 41 -2.59 -1.65 -0.64
N ARG A 42 -2.37 -0.97 -1.74
CA ARG A 42 -2.11 -1.57 -3.04
C ARG A 42 -0.94 -0.86 -3.69
N ILE A 43 -0.01 -1.65 -4.21
CA ILE A 43 1.12 -1.17 -4.99
C ILE A 43 0.97 -1.75 -6.40
N ALA A 44 1.02 -0.90 -7.41
CA ALA A 44 1.02 -1.32 -8.81
C ALA A 44 2.25 -0.77 -9.53
N GLU A 45 2.83 -1.58 -10.40
CA GLU A 45 3.91 -1.23 -11.29
C GLU A 45 3.39 -1.07 -12.73
N ASP A 46 3.99 -0.15 -13.49
CA ASP A 46 3.67 0.06 -14.91
C ASP A 46 3.85 -1.19 -15.79
N SER A 47 4.76 -2.10 -15.41
CA SER A 47 4.97 -3.36 -16.15
C SER A 47 3.85 -4.39 -15.97
N GLY A 48 2.83 -4.08 -15.16
CA GLY A 48 1.66 -4.93 -14.91
C GLY A 48 1.70 -5.69 -13.59
N ASP A 49 2.81 -5.66 -12.87
CA ASP A 49 2.91 -6.26 -11.54
C ASP A 49 2.11 -5.45 -10.53
N ASN A 50 1.35 -6.12 -9.66
CA ASN A 50 0.62 -5.45 -8.60
C ASN A 50 0.42 -6.37 -7.41
N ALA A 51 0.41 -5.75 -6.22
CA ALA A 51 0.13 -6.41 -4.96
C ALA A 51 -0.90 -5.59 -4.20
N VAL A 52 -1.85 -6.26 -3.57
CA VAL A 52 -2.90 -5.66 -2.76
C VAL A 52 -3.04 -6.44 -1.46
N ILE A 53 -3.07 -5.71 -0.35
CA ILE A 53 -3.30 -6.27 0.97
C ILE A 53 -4.43 -5.45 1.61
N PRO A 54 -5.67 -5.97 1.56
CA PRO A 54 -6.81 -5.33 2.22
C PRO A 54 -6.74 -5.54 3.74
N ALA A 55 -7.48 -4.72 4.50
CA ALA A 55 -7.72 -4.90 5.94
C ALA A 55 -6.44 -5.10 6.77
N ILE A 56 -5.42 -4.27 6.54
CA ILE A 56 -4.17 -4.24 7.30
C ILE A 56 -4.42 -3.67 8.70
N THR A 57 -5.13 -2.55 8.77
CA THR A 57 -5.41 -1.87 10.04
C THR A 57 -6.71 -1.09 9.95
N THR A 58 -7.37 -0.90 11.09
CA THR A 58 -8.58 -0.08 11.21
C THR A 58 -8.27 1.36 11.65
N SER A 59 -6.98 1.70 11.78
CA SER A 59 -6.51 3.00 12.25
C SER A 59 -5.90 3.83 11.12
N ALA A 60 -6.52 4.97 10.80
CA ALA A 60 -6.04 5.89 9.77
C ALA A 60 -4.60 6.38 10.01
N ALA A 61 -4.22 6.63 11.27
CA ALA A 61 -2.87 7.06 11.62
C ALA A 61 -1.82 5.97 11.32
N ARG A 62 -2.14 4.71 11.66
CA ARG A 62 -1.25 3.57 11.45
C ARG A 62 -1.03 3.31 9.96
N ILE A 63 -2.08 3.38 9.14
CA ILE A 63 -1.93 3.18 7.69
C ILE A 63 -1.14 4.32 7.03
N ASP A 64 -1.26 5.55 7.51
CA ASP A 64 -0.49 6.70 7.01
C ASP A 64 1.03 6.54 7.25
N GLU A 65 1.41 6.07 8.44
CA GLU A 65 2.81 5.74 8.76
C GLU A 65 3.35 4.65 7.83
N LEU A 66 2.59 3.57 7.64
CA LEU A 66 2.96 2.48 6.71
C LEU A 66 3.09 3.00 5.28
N MET A 67 2.16 3.83 4.81
CA MET A 67 2.20 4.43 3.48
C MET A 67 3.45 5.28 3.28
N THR A 68 3.80 6.09 4.27
CA THR A 68 5.02 6.90 4.24
C THR A 68 6.26 6.01 4.13
N LEU A 69 6.31 4.93 4.91
CA LEU A 69 7.41 3.95 4.87
C LEU A 69 7.52 3.27 3.50
N LEU A 70 6.41 2.79 2.92
CA LEU A 70 6.40 2.17 1.60
C LEU A 70 6.90 3.13 0.51
N VAL A 71 6.47 4.39 0.57
CA VAL A 71 6.81 5.44 -0.40
C VAL A 71 8.26 5.91 -0.25
N ASP A 72 8.76 6.04 0.97
CA ASP A 72 10.14 6.48 1.25
C ASP A 72 11.15 5.42 0.82
N HIS A 73 10.86 4.15 1.12
CA HIS A 73 11.70 3.02 0.79
C HIS A 73 11.52 2.48 -0.63
N CYS A 74 10.70 3.12 -1.48
CA CYS A 74 10.48 2.68 -2.86
C CYS A 74 9.99 1.21 -2.93
N VAL A 75 9.15 0.78 -1.99
CA VAL A 75 8.75 -0.62 -1.87
C VAL A 75 7.92 -1.04 -3.09
N GLY A 76 8.40 -2.05 -3.79
CA GLY A 76 7.70 -2.64 -4.92
C GLY A 76 6.58 -3.61 -4.47
N PRO A 77 5.72 -4.03 -5.41
CA PRO A 77 4.65 -4.99 -5.14
C PRO A 77 5.15 -6.31 -4.56
N ALA A 78 6.33 -6.80 -4.98
CA ALA A 78 6.92 -8.02 -4.44
C ALA A 78 7.35 -7.92 -2.95
N GLY A 79 7.76 -6.73 -2.50
CA GLY A 79 8.19 -6.48 -1.12
C GLY A 79 7.05 -6.07 -0.18
N LEU A 80 5.87 -5.77 -0.73
CA LEU A 80 4.75 -5.24 0.04
C LEU A 80 4.34 -6.17 1.18
N ALA A 81 4.17 -7.47 0.88
CA ALA A 81 3.73 -8.45 1.87
C ALA A 81 4.73 -8.62 3.03
N ASP A 82 6.03 -8.55 2.72
CA ASP A 82 7.10 -8.69 3.70
C ASP A 82 7.12 -7.48 4.66
N VAL A 83 7.05 -6.26 4.11
CA VAL A 83 7.00 -5.02 4.90
C VAL A 83 5.74 -4.94 5.76
N VAL A 84 4.59 -5.34 5.22
CA VAL A 84 3.34 -5.36 6.00
C VAL A 84 3.40 -6.41 7.12
N ALA A 85 4.00 -7.58 6.86
CA ALA A 85 4.15 -8.62 7.87
C ALA A 85 5.13 -8.24 8.98
N ASP A 86 6.20 -7.50 8.68
CA ASP A 86 7.15 -6.98 9.68
C ASP A 86 6.55 -5.85 10.53
N TRP A 87 5.62 -5.08 9.95
CA TRP A 87 5.00 -3.94 10.61
C TRP A 87 3.83 -4.31 11.54
N LEU A 88 3.17 -5.46 11.34
CA LEU A 88 2.03 -5.95 12.13
C LEU A 88 2.43 -6.53 13.50
#